data_AF-G9ZQ18-F1
#
_entry.id   AF-G9ZQ18-F1
#
_cell.length_a   1.000
_cell.length_b   1.000
_cell.length_c   1.000
_cell.angle_alpha   90.00
_cell.angle_beta   90.00
_cell.angle_gamma   90.00
#
_symmetry.space_group_name_H-M   'P 1'
#
loop_
_entity.id
_entity.type
_entity.pdbx_description
1 polymer ?
#
loop_
_entity_poly.entity_id
_entity_poly.type
_entity_poly.pdbx_seq_one_letter_code
_entity_poly.pdbx_strand_id
1 'polypeptide(L)'
;KTTGDAVNDIKKLTKIDPHNSVDVFFAAHSHQYADGVVNGIPVLQAGFQGKGYSEVTGTLNAKTKDFDKQGLKALVKPVYSLADDPGSTFKNDQTFYTITDIINSANSRVAPIINTSVGSVEGGKTISNDLSATKESAAAYVVVDAQRNVANKEGHKTDIAVTSNDSIRSAMNVDGAGKVTLGTLYDMQPYGNSQPIVEMTGQDII
;
A
#
# COMPACT_ATOMS: atom_id res chain seq x y z
N LYS A 1 5.83 -20.96 -5.42
CA LYS A 1 5.28 -21.62 -4.21
C LYS A 1 4.83 -20.52 -3.26
N THR A 2 3.53 -20.41 -2.98
CA THR A 2 2.96 -19.40 -2.06
C THR A 2 3.45 -19.68 -0.63
N THR A 3 3.81 -18.64 0.13
CA THR A 3 4.28 -18.69 1.53
C THR A 3 3.65 -17.56 2.35
N GLY A 4 3.87 -17.52 3.66
CA GLY A 4 3.33 -16.49 4.56
C GLY A 4 2.08 -16.92 5.33
N ASP A 5 1.48 -15.98 6.05
CA ASP A 5 0.43 -16.25 7.05
C ASP A 5 -0.80 -16.91 6.46
N ALA A 6 -1.26 -16.48 5.28
CA ALA A 6 -2.37 -17.11 4.58
C ALA A 6 -2.18 -18.62 4.37
N VAL A 7 -0.94 -19.05 4.09
CA VAL A 7 -0.62 -20.48 3.94
C VAL A 7 -0.67 -21.20 5.29
N ASN A 8 -0.21 -20.55 6.36
CA ASN A 8 -0.24 -21.09 7.71
C ASN A 8 -1.69 -21.22 8.20
N ASP A 9 -2.53 -20.23 7.92
CA ASP A 9 -3.94 -20.19 8.26
C ASP A 9 -4.71 -21.32 7.58
N ILE A 10 -4.53 -21.52 6.27
CA ILE A 10 -5.16 -22.63 5.56
C ILE A 10 -4.68 -24.00 6.09
N LYS A 11 -3.39 -24.15 6.37
CA LYS A 11 -2.87 -25.40 6.97
C LYS A 11 -3.45 -25.65 8.36
N LYS A 12 -3.65 -24.60 9.16
CA LYS A 12 -4.28 -24.70 10.49
C LYS A 12 -5.77 -25.00 10.36
N LEU A 13 -6.47 -24.36 9.44
CA LEU A 13 -7.87 -24.61 9.11
C LEU A 13 -8.11 -26.09 8.81
N THR A 14 -7.32 -26.68 7.90
CA THR A 14 -7.47 -28.11 7.56
C THR A 14 -7.24 -29.05 8.75
N LYS A 15 -6.50 -28.62 9.79
CA LYS A 15 -6.30 -29.41 11.01
C LYS A 15 -7.47 -29.30 11.98
N ILE A 16 -8.01 -28.09 12.15
CA ILE A 16 -9.09 -27.83 13.12
C ILE A 16 -10.46 -28.20 12.56
N ASP A 17 -10.65 -28.06 11.25
CA ASP A 17 -11.85 -28.45 10.52
C ASP A 17 -11.45 -29.08 9.17
N PRO A 18 -11.18 -30.39 9.15
CA PRO A 18 -10.85 -31.12 7.93
C PRO A 18 -11.98 -31.14 6.89
N HIS A 19 -13.21 -30.81 7.29
CA HIS A 19 -14.40 -30.81 6.45
C HIS A 19 -14.90 -29.39 6.15
N ASN A 20 -14.05 -28.37 6.35
CA ASN A 20 -14.38 -26.98 6.01
C ASN A 20 -14.82 -26.85 4.54
N SER A 21 -15.73 -25.90 4.30
CA SER A 21 -16.27 -25.58 2.98
C SER A 21 -15.62 -24.31 2.39
N VAL A 22 -14.34 -24.05 2.67
CA VAL A 22 -13.66 -22.89 2.10
C VAL A 22 -13.24 -23.22 0.67
N ASP A 23 -13.81 -22.51 -0.29
CA ASP A 23 -13.53 -22.73 -1.72
C ASP A 23 -12.41 -21.84 -2.26
N VAL A 24 -12.25 -20.63 -1.73
CA VAL A 24 -11.21 -19.67 -2.11
C VAL A 24 -10.81 -18.84 -0.89
N PHE A 25 -9.53 -18.52 -0.78
CA PHE A 25 -8.99 -17.62 0.23
C PHE A 25 -8.36 -16.38 -0.43
N PHE A 26 -8.92 -15.22 -0.16
CA PHE A 26 -8.33 -13.94 -0.55
C PHE A 26 -7.48 -13.40 0.60
N ALA A 27 -6.16 -13.48 0.45
CA ALA A 27 -5.20 -12.90 1.38
C ALA A 27 -5.03 -11.40 1.10
N ALA A 28 -4.59 -10.66 2.13
CA ALA A 28 -4.36 -9.23 2.07
C ALA A 28 -3.34 -8.82 3.16
N HIS A 29 -3.26 -7.52 3.46
CA HIS A 29 -2.42 -6.91 4.51
C HIS A 29 -0.90 -6.98 4.26
N SER A 30 -0.34 -8.13 3.94
CA SER A 30 1.11 -8.36 3.74
C SER A 30 1.69 -7.74 2.46
N HIS A 31 0.84 -7.19 1.60
CA HIS A 31 1.17 -6.65 0.27
C HIS A 31 1.90 -7.63 -0.67
N GLN A 32 1.87 -8.93 -0.38
CA GLN A 32 2.50 -9.96 -1.19
C GLN A 32 1.70 -10.28 -2.45
N TYR A 33 2.38 -10.83 -3.46
CA TYR A 33 1.72 -11.51 -4.56
C TYR A 33 1.49 -12.98 -4.17
N ALA A 34 0.25 -13.45 -4.33
CA ALA A 34 -0.09 -14.86 -4.19
C ALA A 34 -1.04 -15.28 -5.31
N ASP A 35 -0.64 -16.31 -6.05
CA ASP A 35 -1.45 -17.00 -7.04
C ASP A 35 -1.11 -18.49 -6.97
N GLY A 36 -1.74 -19.20 -6.04
CA GLY A 36 -1.42 -20.60 -5.80
C GLY A 36 -2.52 -21.34 -5.05
N VAL A 37 -2.26 -22.60 -4.74
CA VAL A 37 -3.23 -23.50 -4.08
C VAL A 37 -2.59 -24.11 -2.84
N VAL A 38 -3.30 -24.11 -1.73
CA VAL A 38 -2.90 -24.74 -0.46
C VAL A 38 -4.00 -25.68 -0.01
N ASN A 39 -3.69 -26.97 0.18
CA ASN A 39 -4.65 -28.00 0.56
C ASN A 39 -5.92 -28.04 -0.33
N GLY A 40 -5.76 -27.78 -1.63
CA GLY A 40 -6.88 -27.75 -2.59
C GLY A 40 -7.66 -26.44 -2.62
N ILE A 41 -7.31 -25.45 -1.79
CA ILE A 41 -7.94 -24.13 -1.73
C ILE A 41 -7.05 -23.11 -2.47
N PRO A 42 -7.54 -22.42 -3.52
CA PRO A 42 -6.86 -21.29 -4.12
C PRO A 42 -6.64 -20.16 -3.10
N VAL A 43 -5.41 -19.67 -3.03
CA VAL A 43 -4.98 -18.56 -2.17
C VAL A 43 -4.48 -17.43 -3.07
N LEU A 44 -5.22 -16.32 -3.08
CA LEU A 44 -4.98 -15.19 -3.97
C LEU A 44 -4.64 -13.92 -3.18
N GLN A 45 -3.65 -13.16 -3.66
CA GLN A 45 -3.36 -11.81 -3.19
C GLN A 45 -2.75 -10.99 -4.32
N ALA A 46 -3.38 -9.87 -4.64
CA ALA A 46 -3.03 -9.07 -5.81
C ALA A 46 -1.95 -8.00 -5.53
N GLY A 47 -1.08 -8.23 -4.54
CA GLY A 47 -0.06 -7.26 -4.15
C GLY A 47 -0.65 -6.03 -3.48
N PHE A 48 -0.34 -4.85 -4.03
CA PHE A 48 -0.67 -3.55 -3.43
C PHE A 48 -0.88 -2.48 -4.51
N GLN A 49 -1.48 -1.35 -4.13
CA GLN A 49 -1.63 -0.14 -4.96
C GLN A 49 -2.36 -0.37 -6.30
N GLY A 50 -3.26 -1.34 -6.38
CA GLY A 50 -4.03 -1.61 -7.59
C GLY A 50 -3.18 -2.13 -8.77
N LYS A 51 -1.95 -2.61 -8.52
CA LYS A 51 -1.07 -3.18 -9.56
C LYS A 51 -1.57 -4.52 -10.10
N GLY A 52 -2.54 -5.13 -9.43
CA GLY A 52 -3.23 -6.32 -9.88
C GLY A 52 -4.61 -6.46 -9.25
N TYR A 53 -5.37 -7.43 -9.73
CA TYR A 53 -6.65 -7.85 -9.18
C TYR A 53 -6.77 -9.37 -9.19
N SER A 54 -7.46 -9.92 -8.20
CA SER A 54 -7.78 -11.33 -8.16
C SER A 54 -9.04 -11.60 -8.97
N GLU A 55 -8.98 -12.54 -9.90
CA GLU A 55 -10.11 -13.00 -10.69
C GLU A 55 -10.44 -14.43 -10.32
N VAL A 56 -11.71 -14.67 -9.99
CA VAL A 56 -12.24 -16.01 -9.73
C VAL A 56 -13.50 -16.20 -10.55
N THR A 57 -13.52 -17.26 -11.35
CA THR A 57 -14.70 -17.72 -12.08
C THR A 57 -15.01 -19.14 -11.67
N GLY A 58 -16.26 -19.43 -11.33
CA GLY A 58 -16.68 -20.76 -10.94
C GLY A 58 -18.18 -20.97 -11.14
N THR A 59 -18.61 -22.21 -11.05
CA THR A 59 -20.04 -22.57 -11.14
C THR A 59 -20.52 -23.00 -9.75
N LEU A 60 -21.58 -22.34 -9.26
CA LEU A 60 -22.23 -22.71 -8.01
C LEU A 60 -23.30 -23.76 -8.28
N ASN A 61 -23.23 -24.90 -7.60
CA ASN A 61 -24.28 -25.90 -7.64
C ASN A 61 -25.35 -25.57 -6.59
N ALA A 62 -26.53 -25.14 -7.04
CA ALA A 62 -27.62 -24.72 -6.15
C ALA A 62 -28.18 -25.84 -5.25
N LYS A 63 -28.01 -27.12 -5.62
CA LYS A 63 -28.46 -28.26 -4.81
C LYS A 63 -27.52 -28.51 -3.64
N THR A 64 -26.20 -28.52 -3.91
CA THR A 64 -25.18 -28.72 -2.87
C THR A 64 -24.85 -27.44 -2.13
N LYS A 65 -25.24 -26.27 -2.68
CA LYS A 65 -24.89 -24.93 -2.20
C LYS A 65 -23.37 -24.72 -2.11
N ASP A 66 -22.65 -25.31 -3.05
CA ASP A 66 -21.20 -25.37 -3.06
C ASP A 66 -20.66 -25.15 -4.48
N PHE A 67 -19.43 -24.65 -4.61
CA PHE A 67 -18.79 -24.48 -5.90
C PHE A 67 -18.36 -25.83 -6.48
N ASP A 68 -18.51 -25.98 -7.81
CA ASP A 68 -17.83 -27.06 -8.52
C ASP A 68 -16.32 -26.80 -8.49
N LYS A 69 -15.61 -27.55 -7.65
CA LYS A 69 -14.16 -27.43 -7.48
C LYS A 69 -13.38 -27.68 -8.78
N GLN A 70 -13.92 -28.43 -9.74
CA GLN A 70 -13.29 -28.62 -11.05
C GLN A 70 -13.53 -27.42 -11.98
N GLY A 71 -14.64 -26.71 -11.79
CA GLY A 71 -15.01 -25.52 -12.55
C GLY A 71 -14.42 -24.22 -12.00
N LEU A 72 -13.85 -24.24 -10.80
CA LEU A 72 -13.29 -23.06 -10.14
C LEU A 72 -11.92 -22.69 -10.72
N LYS A 73 -11.85 -21.54 -11.38
CA LYS A 73 -10.63 -20.95 -11.93
C LYS A 73 -10.30 -19.69 -11.16
N ALA A 74 -9.09 -19.62 -10.63
CA ALA A 74 -8.62 -18.54 -9.77
C ALA A 74 -7.24 -18.10 -10.24
N LEU A 75 -7.04 -16.80 -10.43
CA LEU A 75 -5.75 -16.22 -10.80
C LEU A 75 -5.63 -14.76 -10.35
N VAL A 76 -4.40 -14.28 -10.20
CA VAL A 76 -4.13 -12.85 -10.05
C VAL A 76 -3.70 -12.28 -11.41
N LYS A 77 -4.44 -11.27 -11.87
CA LYS A 77 -4.14 -10.54 -13.10
C LYS A 77 -3.48 -9.20 -12.79
N PRO A 78 -2.49 -8.78 -13.59
CA PRO A 78 -1.93 -7.44 -13.49
C PRO A 78 -2.90 -6.38 -14.00
N VAL A 79 -2.74 -5.15 -13.50
CA VAL A 79 -3.31 -3.94 -14.10
C VAL A 79 -2.18 -3.21 -14.79
N TYR A 80 -2.32 -2.99 -16.10
CA TYR A 80 -1.32 -2.26 -16.89
C TYR A 80 -1.71 -0.79 -17.03
N SER A 81 -0.71 0.08 -17.00
CA SER A 81 -0.86 1.46 -17.46
C SER A 81 -1.00 1.49 -18.98
N LEU A 82 -1.45 2.61 -19.57
CA LEU A 82 -1.42 2.77 -21.04
C LEU A 82 0.00 2.83 -21.61
N ALA A 83 0.99 3.17 -20.79
CA ALA A 83 2.38 3.10 -21.23
C ALA A 83 2.83 1.64 -21.39
N ASP A 84 2.37 0.76 -20.49
CA ASP A 84 2.72 -0.67 -20.48
C ASP A 84 1.81 -1.51 -21.40
N ASP A 85 0.58 -1.05 -21.65
CA ASP A 85 -0.38 -1.62 -22.62
C ASP A 85 -0.97 -0.53 -23.53
N PRO A 86 -0.23 -0.09 -24.57
CA PRO A 86 -0.71 0.95 -25.49
C PRO A 86 -1.91 0.52 -26.34
N GLY A 87 -2.16 -0.79 -26.48
CA GLY A 87 -3.26 -1.36 -27.25
C GLY A 87 -4.59 -1.40 -26.48
N SER A 88 -4.59 -1.03 -25.20
CA SER A 88 -5.76 -1.09 -24.34
C SER A 88 -6.92 -0.22 -24.83
N THR A 89 -8.13 -0.76 -24.80
CA THR A 89 -9.34 -0.07 -25.29
C THR A 89 -10.27 0.38 -24.17
N PHE A 90 -9.86 0.30 -22.90
CA PHE A 90 -10.74 0.66 -21.77
C PHE A 90 -11.25 2.11 -21.82
N LYS A 91 -10.55 3.01 -22.51
CA LYS A 91 -11.00 4.40 -22.74
C LYS A 91 -12.21 4.52 -23.67
N ASN A 92 -12.56 3.45 -24.38
CA ASN A 92 -13.77 3.39 -25.21
C ASN A 92 -15.01 3.09 -24.37
N ASP A 93 -14.84 2.61 -23.13
CA ASP A 93 -15.94 2.34 -22.21
C ASP A 93 -16.40 3.63 -21.54
N GLN A 94 -17.71 3.87 -21.48
CA GLN A 94 -18.29 5.04 -20.82
C GLN A 94 -17.90 5.12 -19.33
N THR A 95 -17.69 3.97 -18.69
CA THR A 95 -17.27 3.83 -17.29
C THR A 95 -15.93 4.52 -17.02
N PHE A 96 -15.01 4.54 -17.99
CA PHE A 96 -13.74 5.25 -17.86
C PHE A 96 -13.96 6.74 -17.60
N TYR A 97 -14.87 7.37 -18.33
CA TYR A 97 -15.18 8.79 -18.16
C TYR A 97 -15.89 9.04 -16.84
N THR A 98 -16.85 8.19 -16.45
CA THR A 98 -17.51 8.29 -15.15
C THR A 98 -16.51 8.22 -13.98
N ILE A 99 -15.57 7.28 -14.03
CA ILE A 99 -14.51 7.17 -13.01
C ILE A 99 -13.61 8.41 -13.04
N THR A 100 -13.21 8.86 -14.23
CA THR A 100 -12.36 10.05 -14.41
C THR A 100 -13.02 11.30 -13.84
N ASP A 101 -14.32 11.49 -14.05
CA ASP A 101 -15.07 12.63 -13.52
C ASP A 101 -15.16 12.60 -11.99
N ILE A 102 -15.35 11.42 -11.40
CA ILE A 102 -15.33 11.26 -9.94
C ILE A 102 -13.96 11.65 -9.38
N ILE A 103 -12.87 11.18 -10.00
CA ILE A 103 -11.51 11.49 -9.60
C ILE A 103 -11.22 13.00 -9.74
N ASN A 104 -11.58 13.59 -10.88
CA ASN A 104 -11.38 15.02 -11.13
C ASN A 104 -12.18 15.89 -10.15
N SER A 105 -13.42 15.49 -9.84
CA SER A 105 -14.25 16.17 -8.84
C SER A 105 -13.65 16.08 -7.44
N ALA A 106 -13.12 14.91 -7.04
CA ALA A 106 -12.41 14.76 -5.77
C ALA A 106 -11.15 15.64 -5.71
N ASN A 107 -10.31 15.60 -6.74
CA ASN A 107 -9.09 16.40 -6.84
C ASN A 107 -9.38 17.90 -6.78
N SER A 108 -10.40 18.37 -7.49
CA SER A 108 -10.80 19.79 -7.49
C SER A 108 -11.21 20.29 -6.11
N ARG A 109 -11.95 19.47 -5.34
CA ARG A 109 -12.38 19.84 -3.98
C ARG A 109 -11.23 19.99 -3.01
N VAL A 110 -10.17 19.19 -3.14
CA VAL A 110 -9.01 19.24 -2.23
C VAL A 110 -7.87 20.11 -2.76
N ALA A 111 -7.91 20.51 -4.03
CA ALA A 111 -6.86 21.27 -4.70
C ALA A 111 -6.37 22.51 -3.93
N PRO A 112 -7.23 23.33 -3.30
CA PRO A 112 -6.76 24.48 -2.52
C PRO A 112 -5.82 24.09 -1.37
N ILE A 113 -6.02 22.91 -0.77
CA ILE A 113 -5.19 22.40 0.32
C ILE A 113 -3.94 21.76 -0.27
N ILE A 114 -4.10 20.74 -1.12
CA ILE A 114 -2.96 19.91 -1.57
C ILE A 114 -1.97 20.67 -2.46
N ASN A 115 -2.38 21.77 -3.11
CA ASN A 115 -1.48 22.58 -3.95
C ASN A 115 -0.77 23.70 -3.17
N THR A 116 -1.05 23.86 -1.87
CA THR A 116 -0.35 24.84 -1.02
C THR A 116 1.14 24.52 -0.99
N SER A 117 1.96 25.45 -1.48
CA SER A 117 3.42 25.32 -1.49
C SER A 117 3.96 25.48 -0.07
N VAL A 118 4.82 24.56 0.36
CA VAL A 118 5.42 24.56 1.71
C VAL A 118 6.95 24.58 1.69
N GLY A 119 7.56 24.44 0.51
CA GLY A 119 8.99 24.55 0.34
C GLY A 119 9.44 24.02 -1.01
N SER A 120 10.73 23.71 -1.10
CA SER A 120 11.31 23.06 -2.26
C SER A 120 12.47 22.13 -1.90
N VAL A 121 12.74 21.17 -2.77
CA VAL A 121 13.94 20.34 -2.76
C VAL A 121 14.92 20.87 -3.81
N GLU A 122 16.14 21.18 -3.39
CA GLU A 122 17.17 21.69 -4.29
C GLU A 122 17.43 20.72 -5.45
N GLY A 123 17.51 21.27 -6.66
CA GLY A 123 17.77 20.50 -7.87
C GLY A 123 16.59 19.64 -8.37
N GLY A 124 15.40 19.78 -7.78
CA GLY A 124 14.19 19.12 -8.29
C GLY A 124 14.22 17.60 -8.21
N LYS A 125 15.03 17.03 -7.30
CA LYS A 125 15.20 15.59 -7.18
C LYS A 125 14.24 15.01 -6.16
N THR A 126 13.55 13.93 -6.53
CA THR A 126 12.76 13.13 -5.60
C THR A 126 13.62 12.61 -4.46
N ILE A 127 13.12 12.72 -3.22
CA ILE A 127 13.73 12.06 -2.05
C ILE A 127 13.11 10.67 -1.92
N SER A 128 13.88 9.63 -2.28
CA SER A 128 13.38 8.26 -2.36
C SER A 128 12.98 7.70 -0.98
N ASN A 129 11.91 6.90 -0.98
CA ASN A 129 11.52 6.06 0.15
C ASN A 129 11.96 4.60 -0.02
N ASP A 130 12.77 4.30 -1.04
CA ASP A 130 13.33 2.96 -1.20
C ASP A 130 14.27 2.64 -0.05
N LEU A 131 14.19 1.39 0.41
CA LEU A 131 15.03 0.89 1.48
C LEU A 131 16.41 0.52 0.94
N SER A 132 17.45 1.03 1.59
CA SER A 132 18.83 0.61 1.40
C SER A 132 19.03 -0.86 1.81
N ALA A 133 20.23 -1.39 1.58
CA ALA A 133 20.62 -2.71 2.09
C ALA A 133 20.51 -2.82 3.63
N THR A 134 20.69 -1.70 4.34
CA THR A 134 20.55 -1.59 5.80
C THR A 134 19.14 -1.20 6.26
N LYS A 135 18.16 -1.16 5.34
CA LYS A 135 16.74 -0.82 5.61
C LYS A 135 16.49 0.64 6.01
N GLU A 136 17.36 1.55 5.59
CA GLU A 136 17.19 3.00 5.73
C GLU A 136 16.53 3.60 4.47
N SER A 137 15.82 4.72 4.60
CA SER A 137 15.35 5.50 3.45
C SER A 137 15.66 6.98 3.59
N ALA A 138 15.92 7.66 2.47
CA ALA A 138 16.19 9.09 2.47
C ALA A 138 14.96 9.89 2.93
N ALA A 139 13.76 9.44 2.57
CA ALA A 139 12.50 10.01 3.06
C ALA A 139 12.37 9.88 4.59
N ALA A 140 12.79 8.75 5.18
CA ALA A 140 12.78 8.58 6.64
C ALA A 140 13.69 9.58 7.34
N TYR A 141 14.87 9.86 6.80
CA TYR A 141 15.76 10.88 7.37
C TYR A 141 15.11 12.26 7.42
N VAL A 142 14.46 12.68 6.32
CA VAL A 142 13.75 13.95 6.29
C VAL A 142 12.66 14.02 7.37
N VAL A 143 11.90 12.93 7.54
CA VAL A 143 10.82 12.86 8.53
C VAL A 143 11.36 12.95 9.95
N VAL A 144 12.34 12.13 10.33
CA VAL A 144 12.86 12.12 11.71
C VAL A 144 13.60 13.42 12.03
N ASP A 145 14.32 14.01 11.07
CA ASP A 145 14.95 15.31 11.25
C ASP A 145 13.90 16.41 11.45
N ALA A 146 12.82 16.40 10.67
CA ALA A 146 11.71 17.34 10.84
C ALA A 146 11.07 17.20 12.22
N GLN A 147 10.75 15.97 12.65
CA GLN A 147 10.18 15.68 13.96
C GLN A 147 11.09 16.19 15.10
N ARG A 148 12.38 15.83 15.07
CA ARG A 148 13.36 16.29 16.06
C ARG A 148 13.47 17.81 16.08
N ASN A 149 13.52 18.44 14.91
CA ASN A 149 13.62 19.89 14.80
C ASN A 149 12.38 20.62 15.35
N VAL A 150 11.18 20.10 15.08
CA VAL A 150 9.92 20.66 15.62
C VAL A 150 9.90 20.53 17.14
N ALA A 151 10.19 19.35 17.69
CA ALA A 151 10.23 19.13 19.13
C ALA A 151 11.19 20.10 19.84
N ASN A 152 12.40 20.28 19.28
CA ASN A 152 13.38 21.20 19.84
C ASN A 152 12.95 22.69 19.73
N LYS A 153 12.23 23.07 18.67
CA LYS A 153 11.64 24.42 18.54
C LYS A 153 10.52 24.67 19.55
N GLU A 154 9.81 23.62 19.97
CA GLU A 154 8.79 23.67 21.03
C GLU A 154 9.38 23.68 22.45
N GLY A 155 10.71 23.69 22.58
CA GLY A 155 11.41 23.82 23.86
C GLY A 155 11.80 22.49 24.51
N HIS A 156 11.57 21.37 23.83
CA HIS A 156 12.09 20.08 24.27
C HIS A 156 13.61 19.99 23.98
N LYS A 157 14.31 19.12 24.70
CA LYS A 157 15.71 18.77 24.44
C LYS A 157 15.76 17.35 23.92
N THR A 158 15.36 17.18 22.67
CA THR A 158 15.22 15.88 22.02
C THR A 158 16.52 15.50 21.32
N ASP A 159 17.12 14.40 21.77
CA ASP A 159 18.38 13.87 21.21
C ASP A 159 18.16 13.17 19.86
N ILE A 160 17.14 12.32 19.77
CA ILE A 160 16.81 11.52 18.58
C ILE A 160 15.30 11.56 18.30
N ALA A 161 14.92 11.31 17.05
CA ALA A 161 13.55 10.97 16.67
C ALA A 161 13.56 9.63 15.95
N VAL A 162 12.51 8.84 16.16
CA VAL A 162 12.35 7.51 15.58
C VAL A 162 10.97 7.43 14.93
N THR A 163 10.93 6.90 13.72
CA THR A 163 9.68 6.60 13.03
C THR A 163 9.75 5.22 12.41
N SER A 164 8.62 4.55 12.25
CA SER A 164 8.56 3.30 11.50
C SER A 164 8.61 3.57 10.00
N ASN A 165 9.28 2.72 9.22
CA ASN A 165 9.29 2.83 7.76
C ASN A 165 7.86 2.77 7.19
N ASP A 166 6.98 1.96 7.80
CA ASP A 166 5.58 1.85 7.38
C ASP A 166 4.76 3.13 7.58
N SER A 167 5.24 4.09 8.38
CA SER A 167 4.59 5.39 8.51
C SER A 167 4.78 6.28 7.27
N ILE A 168 5.74 5.94 6.40
CA ILE A 168 6.12 6.70 5.22
C ILE A 168 5.63 5.99 3.97
N ARG A 169 4.62 6.56 3.31
CA ARG A 169 3.82 5.86 2.30
C ARG A 169 4.22 6.17 0.87
N SER A 170 5.05 7.20 0.68
CA SER A 170 5.60 7.59 -0.61
C SER A 170 6.97 8.23 -0.46
N ALA A 171 7.69 8.33 -1.57
CA ALA A 171 8.82 9.23 -1.72
C ALA A 171 8.36 10.70 -1.71
N MET A 172 9.26 11.64 -1.39
CA MET A 172 8.99 13.07 -1.62
C MET A 172 9.10 13.37 -3.11
N ASN A 173 8.01 13.18 -3.84
CA ASN A 173 7.94 13.47 -5.27
C ASN A 173 7.79 14.98 -5.48
N VAL A 174 8.69 15.56 -6.26
CA VAL A 174 8.71 16.98 -6.60
C VAL A 174 8.80 17.16 -8.11
N ASP A 175 8.38 18.33 -8.59
CA ASP A 175 8.58 18.71 -9.99
C ASP A 175 10.03 19.13 -10.28
N GLY A 176 10.34 19.47 -11.54
CA GLY A 176 11.67 19.93 -11.92
C GLY A 176 12.12 21.24 -11.26
N ALA A 177 11.19 22.02 -10.68
CA ALA A 177 11.49 23.19 -9.86
C ALA A 177 11.67 22.82 -8.37
N GLY A 178 11.49 21.55 -8.02
CA GLY A 178 11.61 21.03 -6.67
C GLY A 178 10.43 21.38 -5.77
N LYS A 179 9.30 21.83 -6.30
CA LYS A 179 8.19 22.32 -5.48
C LYS A 179 7.65 21.21 -4.56
N VAL A 180 7.62 21.48 -3.26
CA VAL A 180 6.97 20.64 -2.26
C VAL A 180 5.65 21.28 -1.86
N THR A 181 4.57 20.51 -1.88
CA THR A 181 3.24 20.96 -1.45
C THR A 181 2.75 20.20 -0.23
N LEU A 182 1.67 20.67 0.39
CA LEU A 182 0.96 19.88 1.41
C LEU A 182 0.52 18.51 0.87
N GLY A 183 0.14 18.42 -0.41
CA GLY A 183 -0.15 17.14 -1.07
C GLY A 183 1.04 16.19 -1.04
N THR A 184 2.24 16.68 -1.38
CA THR A 184 3.49 15.90 -1.27
C THR A 184 3.67 15.36 0.16
N LEU A 185 3.45 16.18 1.18
CA LEU A 185 3.61 15.75 2.58
C LEU A 185 2.51 14.79 3.04
N TYR A 186 1.27 14.97 2.60
CA TYR A 186 0.18 14.05 2.89
C TYR A 186 0.37 12.69 2.24
N ASP A 187 0.88 12.64 1.00
CA ASP A 187 1.23 11.39 0.35
C ASP A 187 2.32 10.64 1.14
N MET A 188 3.28 11.37 1.71
CA MET A 188 4.35 10.79 2.52
C MET A 188 3.84 10.31 3.89
N GLN A 189 3.11 11.13 4.64
CA GLN A 189 2.66 10.85 6.02
C GLN A 189 1.14 11.07 6.21
N PRO A 190 0.30 10.13 5.75
CA PRO A 190 -1.16 10.35 5.65
C PRO A 190 -1.93 10.15 6.97
N TYR A 191 -1.27 9.69 8.04
CA TYR A 191 -1.97 9.14 9.22
C TYR A 191 -2.39 10.17 10.27
N GLY A 192 -1.90 11.42 10.17
CA GLY A 192 -2.17 12.43 11.19
C GLY A 192 -1.73 12.01 12.60
N ASN A 193 -0.70 11.15 12.68
CA ASN A 193 -0.18 10.66 13.95
C ASN A 193 0.32 11.83 14.81
N SER A 194 0.06 11.77 16.12
CA SER A 194 0.70 12.67 17.06
C SER A 194 2.19 12.35 17.19
N GLN A 195 2.98 13.34 17.61
CA GLN A 195 4.40 13.18 17.89
C GLN A 195 4.61 13.17 19.42
N PRO A 196 4.54 12.00 20.08
CA PRO A 196 4.82 11.93 21.51
C PRO A 196 6.30 12.22 21.77
N ILE A 197 6.57 13.00 22.83
CA ILE A 197 7.91 13.22 23.35
C ILE A 197 8.03 12.41 24.63
N VAL A 198 9.01 11.51 24.66
CA VAL A 198 9.25 10.59 25.78
C VAL A 198 10.72 10.65 26.18
N GLU A 199 10.96 10.45 27.48
CA GLU A 199 12.30 10.19 28.00
C GLU A 199 12.45 8.68 28.16
N MET A 200 13.53 8.14 27.60
CA MET A 200 13.83 6.71 27.59
C MET A 200 15.26 6.50 28.08
N THR A 201 15.49 5.46 28.87
CA THR A 201 16.85 5.05 29.18
C THR A 201 17.48 4.39 27.96
N GLY A 202 18.81 4.33 27.92
CA GLY A 202 19.50 3.57 26.87
C GLY A 202 19.07 2.09 26.81
N GLN A 203 18.63 1.52 27.95
CA GLN A 203 18.14 0.15 28.02
C GLN A 203 16.74 -0.02 27.41
N ASP A 204 15.92 1.04 27.33
CA ASP A 204 14.62 0.97 26.67
C ASP A 204 14.74 1.02 25.14
N ILE A 205 15.89 1.51 24.64
CA ILE A 205 16.17 1.69 23.20
C ILE A 205 16.79 0.42 22.57
N ILE A 206 17.52 -0.38 23.37
CA ILE A 206 18.24 -1.59 22.95
C ILE A 206 17.44 -2.84 23.33
#